data_AF-A0A963MAW8-F1
#
_entry.id   AF-A0A963MAW8-F1
#
_cell.length_a   1.000
_cell.length_b   1.000
_cell.length_c   1.000
_cell.angle_alpha   90.00
_cell.angle_beta   90.00
_cell.angle_gamma   90.00
#
_symmetry.space_group_name_H-M   'P 1'
#
loop_
_entity.id
_entity.type
_entity.pdbx_description
1 polymer ?
#
loop_
_entity_poly.entity_id
_entity_poly.type
_entity_poly.pdbx_seq_one_letter_code
_entity_poly.pdbx_strand_id
1 'polypeptide(L)'
;GIILGLHGAMVTDFCDDGEGELLARLRAVVGPELPIAVTLDLHANVTRAMCRHADILVSYQTYPHVDMRRTGLEAGEILQRTMAGEIRPRTIRAHLPMIDEVNGGRTDVGAMRERLQRARAWEQQHADVFSVSINAGFARADI
;
A
#
# COMPACT_ATOMS: atom_id res chain seq x y z
N GLY A 1 -10.99 -1.54 14.20
CA GLY A 1 -10.32 -1.67 12.90
C GLY A 1 -9.22 -2.70 13.01
N ILE A 2 -8.74 -3.20 11.87
CA ILE A 2 -7.58 -4.10 11.79
C ILE A 2 -6.46 -3.37 11.07
N ILE A 3 -5.23 -3.54 11.55
CA ILE A 3 -4.04 -3.12 10.83
C ILE A 3 -3.11 -4.32 10.63
N LEU A 4 -2.65 -4.53 9.40
CA LEU A 4 -1.73 -5.60 9.05
C LEU A 4 -0.44 -4.99 8.46
N GLY A 5 0.71 -5.52 8.86
CA GLY A 5 1.96 -5.29 8.14
C GLY A 5 2.19 -6.44 7.17
N LEU A 6 2.03 -6.19 5.87
CA LEU A 6 2.20 -7.19 4.81
C LEU A 6 3.30 -6.75 3.85
N HIS A 7 3.90 -7.70 3.14
CA HIS A 7 4.89 -7.35 2.12
C HIS A 7 4.20 -6.78 0.88
N GLY A 8 3.11 -7.40 0.43
CA GLY A 8 2.35 -7.01 -0.77
C GLY A 8 2.85 -7.65 -2.06
N ALA A 9 3.72 -8.66 -1.98
CA ALA A 9 4.22 -9.42 -3.13
C ALA A 9 4.28 -10.92 -2.82
N MET A 10 3.44 -11.39 -1.90
CA MET A 10 3.37 -12.80 -1.54
C MET A 10 2.66 -13.58 -2.65
N VAL A 11 3.37 -14.59 -3.16
CA VAL A 11 2.82 -15.61 -4.05
C VAL A 11 2.71 -16.91 -3.26
N THR A 12 1.64 -17.67 -3.49
CA THR A 12 1.41 -18.97 -2.87
C THR A 12 1.39 -20.07 -3.94
N ASP A 13 1.37 -21.33 -3.52
CA ASP A 13 1.27 -22.48 -4.42
C ASP A 13 -0.12 -22.63 -5.09
N PHE A 14 -1.16 -22.03 -4.51
CA PHE A 14 -2.54 -22.13 -5.00
C PHE A 14 -3.12 -20.82 -5.54
N CYS A 15 -2.47 -19.67 -5.31
CA CYS A 15 -2.83 -18.38 -5.90
C CYS A 15 -1.67 -17.39 -6.00
N ASP A 16 -1.75 -16.54 -7.02
CA ASP A 16 -0.76 -15.51 -7.35
C ASP A 16 -0.80 -14.31 -6.40
N ASP A 17 -1.98 -13.96 -5.92
CA ASP A 17 -2.22 -12.81 -5.03
C ASP A 17 -2.49 -13.28 -3.59
N GLY A 18 -1.41 -13.57 -2.86
CA GLY A 18 -1.50 -14.06 -1.49
C GLY A 18 -2.12 -13.02 -0.53
N GLU A 19 -1.75 -11.75 -0.63
CA GLU A 19 -2.33 -10.69 0.20
C GLU A 19 -3.80 -10.42 -0.14
N GLY A 20 -4.18 -10.42 -1.42
CA GLY A 20 -5.57 -10.27 -1.84
C GLY A 20 -6.45 -11.38 -1.32
N GLU A 21 -5.98 -12.63 -1.39
CA GLU A 21 -6.69 -13.80 -0.82
C GLU A 21 -6.83 -13.69 0.70
N LEU A 22 -5.74 -13.33 1.40
CA LEU A 22 -5.77 -13.11 2.84
C LEU A 22 -6.82 -12.06 3.23
N LEU A 23 -6.83 -10.92 2.54
CA LEU A 23 -7.76 -9.82 2.80
C LEU A 23 -9.20 -10.21 2.45
N ALA A 24 -9.42 -10.98 1.38
CA ALA A 24 -10.74 -11.50 1.02
C ALA A 24 -11.30 -12.42 2.12
N ARG A 25 -10.49 -13.36 2.61
CA ARG A 25 -10.87 -14.25 3.72
C ARG A 25 -11.12 -13.48 5.01
N LEU A 26 -10.28 -12.49 5.31
CA LEU A 26 -10.47 -11.64 6.48
C LEU A 26 -11.81 -10.89 6.38
N ARG A 27 -12.14 -10.34 5.21
CA ARG A 27 -13.44 -9.68 4.95
C ARG A 27 -14.63 -10.61 5.10
N ALA A 28 -14.51 -11.87 4.70
CA ALA A 28 -15.57 -12.85 4.90
C ALA A 28 -15.87 -13.10 6.40
N VAL A 29 -14.88 -12.92 7.28
CA VAL A 29 -15.04 -13.09 8.73
C VAL A 29 -15.54 -11.81 9.41
N VAL A 30 -14.94 -10.66 9.10
CA VAL A 30 -15.19 -9.40 9.85
C VAL A 30 -16.28 -8.52 9.24
N GLY A 31 -16.75 -8.87 8.03
CA GLY A 31 -17.74 -8.09 7.29
C GLY A 31 -17.17 -6.87 6.56
N PRO A 32 -18.03 -6.16 5.81
CA PRO A 32 -17.61 -5.06 4.94
C PRO A 32 -17.35 -3.75 5.69
N GLU A 33 -17.93 -3.56 6.88
CA GLU A 33 -17.92 -2.25 7.57
C GLU A 33 -16.68 -2.02 8.45
N LEU A 34 -16.05 -3.09 8.95
CA LEU A 34 -14.92 -2.94 9.88
C LEU A 34 -13.69 -2.39 9.13
N PRO A 35 -13.11 -1.23 9.50
CA PRO A 35 -12.00 -0.67 8.73
C PRO A 35 -10.75 -1.55 8.75
N ILE A 36 -10.14 -1.77 7.59
CA ILE A 36 -8.89 -2.53 7.42
C ILE A 36 -7.82 -1.63 6.79
N ALA A 37 -6.71 -1.46 7.52
CA ALA A 37 -5.51 -0.83 7.04
C ALA A 37 -4.39 -1.85 6.82
N VAL A 38 -3.56 -1.61 5.81
CA VAL A 38 -2.40 -2.45 5.52
C VAL A 38 -1.21 -1.54 5.23
N THR A 39 -0.08 -1.82 5.89
CA THR A 39 1.22 -1.30 5.44
C THR A 39 1.87 -2.28 4.48
N LEU A 40 2.51 -1.73 3.45
CA LEU A 40 3.11 -2.51 2.36
C LEU A 40 4.58 -2.16 2.16
N ASP A 41 5.33 -3.13 1.63
CA ASP A 41 6.66 -2.86 1.10
C ASP A 41 6.59 -1.96 -0.14
N LEU A 42 7.64 -1.19 -0.41
CA LEU A 42 7.76 -0.42 -1.64
C LEU A 42 7.74 -1.33 -2.88
N HIS A 43 8.20 -2.58 -2.76
CA HIS A 43 8.18 -3.57 -3.82
C HIS A 43 6.83 -4.30 -3.97
N ALA A 44 5.78 -3.91 -3.25
CA ALA A 44 4.48 -4.55 -3.37
C ALA A 44 3.94 -4.54 -4.81
N ASN A 45 3.46 -5.69 -5.25
CA ASN A 45 2.67 -5.86 -6.47
C ASN A 45 1.20 -5.62 -6.14
N VAL A 46 0.84 -4.36 -5.88
CA VAL A 46 -0.50 -4.01 -5.40
C VAL A 46 -1.56 -4.46 -6.40
N THR A 47 -2.44 -5.36 -5.97
CA THR A 47 -3.48 -5.93 -6.84
C THR A 47 -4.81 -5.19 -6.71
N ARG A 48 -5.74 -5.48 -7.63
CA ARG A 48 -7.12 -4.99 -7.53
C ARG A 48 -7.86 -5.61 -6.34
N ALA A 49 -7.52 -6.84 -5.93
CA ALA A 49 -8.18 -7.49 -4.80
C ALA A 49 -7.77 -6.83 -3.48
N MET A 50 -6.49 -6.50 -3.30
CA MET A 50 -6.03 -5.73 -2.14
C MET A 50 -6.80 -4.41 -2.00
N CYS A 51 -6.90 -3.59 -3.06
CA CYS A 51 -7.66 -2.33 -3.02
C CYS A 51 -9.16 -2.50 -2.80
N ARG A 52 -9.71 -3.67 -3.12
CA ARG A 52 -11.14 -3.99 -2.90
C ARG A 52 -11.41 -4.36 -1.45
N HIS A 53 -10.47 -5.02 -0.80
CA HIS A 53 -10.66 -5.62 0.53
C HIS A 53 -10.01 -4.83 1.67
N ALA A 54 -9.07 -3.93 1.39
CA ALA A 54 -8.53 -2.98 2.35
C ALA A 54 -9.01 -1.54 2.06
N ASP A 55 -9.36 -0.80 3.10
CA ASP A 55 -9.80 0.60 2.98
C ASP A 55 -8.60 1.53 2.82
N ILE A 56 -7.50 1.17 3.46
CA ILE A 56 -6.28 1.97 3.59
C ILE A 56 -5.08 1.10 3.23
N LEU A 57 -4.33 1.49 2.19
CA LEU A 57 -3.04 0.90 1.83
C LEU A 57 -1.96 1.99 1.88
N VAL A 58 -0.92 1.81 2.71
CA VAL A 58 0.19 2.76 2.83
C VAL A 58 1.51 2.02 2.69
N SER A 59 2.32 2.41 1.72
CA SER A 59 3.59 1.73 1.42
C SER A 59 4.79 2.47 2.00
N TYR A 60 5.89 1.75 2.18
CA TYR A 60 7.18 2.37 2.45
C TYR A 60 7.54 3.33 1.32
N GLN A 61 8.25 4.40 1.66
CA GLN A 61 8.75 5.38 0.69
C GLN A 61 10.28 5.43 0.67
N THR A 62 10.94 4.45 1.31
CA THR A 62 12.40 4.34 1.28
C THR A 62 12.84 2.96 0.78
N TYR A 63 13.88 2.92 -0.05
CA TYR A 63 14.65 1.73 -0.42
C TYR A 63 16.13 2.11 -0.51
N PRO A 64 17.01 1.59 0.38
CA PRO A 64 16.75 0.63 1.46
C PRO A 64 15.68 1.08 2.48
N HIS A 65 14.90 0.14 3.00
CA HIS A 65 13.76 0.42 3.88
C HIS A 65 14.22 0.87 5.27
N VAL A 66 13.93 2.12 5.63
CA VAL A 66 14.22 2.70 6.95
C VAL A 66 13.02 3.43 7.55
N ASP A 67 11.89 3.50 6.82
CA ASP A 67 10.70 4.28 7.20
C ASP A 67 9.49 3.44 7.65
N MET A 68 9.67 2.14 7.92
CA MET A 68 8.59 1.21 8.33
C MET A 68 7.78 1.74 9.53
N ARG A 69 8.45 2.30 10.54
CA ARG A 69 7.78 2.90 11.71
C ARG A 69 6.91 4.10 11.32
N ARG A 70 7.41 4.96 10.41
CA ARG A 70 6.68 6.14 9.93
C ARG A 70 5.44 5.70 9.14
N THR A 71 5.60 4.73 8.24
CA THR A 71 4.48 4.14 7.47
C THR A 71 3.43 3.53 8.38
N GLY A 72 3.84 2.82 9.43
CA GLY A 72 2.94 2.28 10.44
C GLY A 72 2.14 3.35 11.20
N LEU A 73 2.79 4.45 11.57
CA LEU A 73 2.13 5.59 12.22
C LEU A 73 1.11 6.24 11.27
N GLU A 74 1.49 6.51 10.02
CA GLU A 74 0.61 7.11 9.02
C GLU A 74 -0.65 6.25 8.77
N ALA A 75 -0.48 4.95 8.53
CA ALA A 75 -1.60 4.02 8.37
C ALA A 75 -2.47 3.95 9.63
N GLY A 76 -1.84 3.95 10.82
CA GLY A 76 -2.54 3.95 12.11
C GLY A 76 -3.35 5.21 12.36
N GLU A 77 -2.84 6.39 11.99
CA GLU A 77 -3.54 7.67 12.09
C GLU A 77 -4.76 7.72 11.17
N ILE A 78 -4.61 7.28 9.92
CA ILE A 78 -5.74 7.20 8.98
C ILE A 78 -6.79 6.20 9.50
N LEU A 79 -6.36 5.05 10.00
CA LEU A 79 -7.26 4.05 10.58
C LEU A 79 -8.00 4.60 11.81
N GLN A 80 -7.31 5.30 12.70
CA GLN A 80 -7.89 5.89 13.90
C GLN A 80 -8.99 6.91 13.55
N ARG A 81 -8.70 7.84 12.63
CA ARG A 81 -9.68 8.83 12.17
C ARG A 81 -10.87 8.18 11.46
N THR A 82 -10.63 7.08 10.74
CA THR A 82 -11.70 6.30 10.10
C THR A 82 -12.60 5.65 11.15
N MET A 83 -12.03 5.03 12.18
CA MET A 83 -12.80 4.43 13.28
C MET A 83 -13.57 5.47 14.10
N ALA A 84 -13.04 6.68 14.22
CA ALA A 84 -13.72 7.82 14.84
C ALA A 84 -14.85 8.40 13.97
N GLY A 85 -15.00 7.95 12.72
CA GLY A 85 -16.01 8.45 11.78
C GLY A 85 -15.70 9.82 11.18
N GLU A 86 -14.49 10.34 11.40
CA GLU A 86 -14.05 11.65 10.91
C GLU A 86 -13.79 11.65 9.41
N ILE A 87 -13.36 10.50 8.88
CA ILE A 87 -13.05 10.28 7.46
C ILE A 87 -13.59 8.93 7.00
N ARG A 88 -13.76 8.78 5.68
CA ARG A 88 -14.17 7.54 5.02
C ARG A 88 -13.25 7.29 3.81
N PRO A 89 -12.01 6.80 4.04
CA PRO A 89 -11.03 6.65 2.98
C PRO A 89 -11.50 5.60 1.97
N ARG A 90 -11.05 5.78 0.72
CA ARG A 90 -11.11 4.77 -0.32
C ARG A 90 -9.74 4.66 -0.95
N THR A 91 -9.29 3.43 -1.20
CA THR A 91 -8.03 3.20 -1.90
C THR A 91 -8.29 3.11 -3.41
N ILE A 92 -7.53 3.90 -4.17
CA ILE A 92 -7.57 3.91 -5.64
C ILE A 92 -6.21 3.47 -6.15
N ARG A 93 -6.20 2.69 -7.23
CA ARG A 93 -4.99 2.16 -7.87
C ARG A 93 -4.92 2.59 -9.32
N ALA A 94 -3.81 3.20 -9.69
CA ALA A 94 -3.37 3.33 -11.09
C ALA A 94 -2.22 2.34 -11.32
N HIS A 95 -2.19 1.71 -12.49
CA HIS A 95 -1.16 0.74 -12.84
C HIS A 95 -0.55 1.05 -14.20
N LEU A 96 0.78 1.09 -14.22
CA LEU A 96 1.56 1.25 -15.44
C LEU A 96 2.18 -0.12 -15.75
N PRO A 97 1.92 -0.71 -16.94
CA PRO A 97 2.51 -1.98 -17.32
C PRO A 97 4.00 -1.78 -17.61
N MET A 98 4.81 -1.91 -16.56
CA MET A 98 6.24 -1.66 -16.59
C MET A 98 6.93 -2.70 -15.70
N ILE A 99 8.05 -3.22 -16.19
CA ILE A 99 8.97 -4.06 -15.43
C ILE A 99 10.29 -3.31 -15.39
N ASP A 100 10.87 -3.17 -14.21
CA ASP A 100 12.19 -2.57 -14.01
C ASP A 100 13.09 -3.56 -13.27
N GLU A 101 14.40 -3.32 -13.32
CA GLU A 101 15.34 -4.09 -12.51
C GLU A 101 15.18 -3.75 -11.02
N VAL A 102 15.69 -4.63 -10.14
CA VAL A 102 15.42 -4.56 -8.69
C VAL A 102 15.84 -3.23 -8.05
N ASN A 103 16.88 -2.56 -8.55
CA ASN A 103 17.32 -1.25 -8.05
C ASN A 103 16.62 -0.06 -8.72
N GLY A 104 15.75 -0.27 -9.72
CA GLY A 104 14.92 0.78 -10.31
C GLY A 104 13.97 1.44 -9.30
N GLY A 105 13.65 0.71 -8.23
CA GLY A 105 12.87 1.19 -7.09
C GLY A 105 13.64 2.01 -6.04
N ARG A 106 14.97 2.17 -6.17
CA ARG A 106 15.79 2.86 -5.16
C ARG A 106 15.33 4.30 -4.94
N THR A 107 15.32 4.72 -3.69
CA THR A 107 14.80 6.05 -3.31
C THR A 107 15.90 6.99 -2.81
N ASP A 108 17.15 6.53 -2.79
CA ASP A 108 18.34 7.33 -2.50
C ASP A 108 19.02 7.82 -3.79
N VAL A 109 18.69 7.22 -4.93
CA VAL A 109 19.10 7.64 -6.29
C VAL A 109 17.95 7.43 -7.28
N GLY A 110 18.10 7.89 -8.52
CA GLY A 110 17.18 7.57 -9.60
C GLY A 110 15.83 8.30 -9.55
N ALA A 111 14.91 7.88 -10.43
CA ALA A 111 13.66 8.59 -10.72
C ALA A 111 12.64 8.54 -9.57
N MET A 112 12.72 7.53 -8.69
CA MET A 112 11.79 7.40 -7.57
C MET A 112 11.89 8.56 -6.57
N ARG A 113 13.04 9.21 -6.44
CA ARG A 113 13.21 10.41 -5.59
C ARG A 113 12.24 11.52 -5.98
N GLU A 114 12.21 11.87 -7.26
CA GLU A 114 11.34 12.93 -7.77
C GLU A 114 9.86 12.51 -7.69
N ARG A 115 9.57 11.24 -8.05
CA ARG A 115 8.21 10.69 -7.97
C ARG A 115 7.64 10.76 -6.56
N LEU A 116 8.42 10.36 -5.55
CA LEU A 116 8.01 10.42 -4.15
C LEU A 116 7.92 11.85 -3.61
N GLN A 117 8.82 12.75 -4.04
CA GLN A 117 8.71 14.17 -3.69
C GLN A 117 7.41 14.77 -4.23
N ARG A 118 7.03 14.42 -5.46
CA ARG A 118 5.75 14.84 -6.06
C ARG A 118 4.55 14.23 -5.34
N ALA A 119 4.61 12.96 -4.94
CA ALA A 119 3.57 12.32 -4.14
C ALA A 119 3.33 13.08 -2.82
N ARG A 120 4.40 13.38 -2.07
CA ARG A 120 4.31 14.14 -0.82
C ARG A 120 3.78 15.57 -1.02
N ALA A 121 4.20 16.24 -2.09
CA ALA A 121 3.68 17.56 -2.42
C ALA A 121 2.18 17.51 -2.75
N TRP A 122 1.74 16.44 -3.43
CA TRP A 122 0.33 16.24 -3.76
C TRP A 122 -0.53 16.04 -2.51
N GLU A 123 -0.09 15.21 -1.56
CA GLU A 123 -0.73 15.04 -0.24
C GLU A 123 -0.89 16.37 0.50
N GLN A 124 0.13 17.24 0.48
CA GLN A 124 0.09 18.54 1.14
C GLN A 124 -0.87 19.54 0.47
N GLN A 125 -1.08 19.41 -0.83
CA GLN A 125 -1.92 20.32 -1.62
C GLN A 125 -3.40 19.91 -1.61
N HIS A 126 -3.71 18.67 -1.26
CA HIS A 126 -5.05 18.09 -1.35
C HIS A 126 -5.47 17.50 -0.01
N ALA A 127 -6.27 18.23 0.76
CA ALA A 127 -6.69 17.84 2.11
C ALA A 127 -7.52 16.54 2.16
N ASP A 128 -8.08 16.12 1.03
CA ASP A 128 -8.84 14.88 0.85
C ASP A 128 -7.96 13.68 0.42
N VAL A 129 -6.65 13.89 0.24
CA VAL A 129 -5.68 12.82 -0.04
C VAL A 129 -4.90 12.52 1.23
N PHE A 130 -5.17 11.37 1.83
CA PHE A 130 -4.56 11.00 3.11
C PHE A 130 -3.18 10.36 2.98
N SER A 131 -2.90 9.68 1.85
CA SER A 131 -1.61 9.05 1.55
C SER A 131 -1.52 8.72 0.06
N VAL A 132 -0.33 8.82 -0.51
CA VAL A 132 0.01 8.43 -1.88
C VAL A 132 1.21 7.49 -1.83
N SER A 133 0.97 6.23 -2.19
CA SER A 133 2.01 5.22 -2.31
C SER A 133 2.47 5.07 -3.77
N ILE A 134 3.77 4.95 -3.98
CA ILE A 134 4.35 4.59 -5.28
C ILE A 134 5.15 3.31 -5.07
N ASN A 135 4.64 2.22 -5.62
CA ASN A 135 5.28 0.91 -5.52
C ASN A 135 6.12 0.64 -6.76
N ALA A 136 7.34 0.12 -6.56
CA ALA A 136 8.24 -0.28 -7.65
C ALA A 136 7.89 -1.67 -8.21
N GLY A 137 7.09 -2.43 -7.48
CA GLY A 137 6.80 -3.83 -7.80
C GLY A 137 7.98 -4.77 -7.54
N PHE A 138 7.70 -6.06 -7.65
CA PHE A 138 8.66 -7.13 -7.50
C PHE A 138 8.69 -7.98 -8.77
N ALA A 139 9.68 -7.72 -9.62
CA ALA A 139 9.81 -8.30 -10.97
C ALA A 139 10.09 -9.81 -11.00
N ARG A 140 10.32 -10.45 -9.85
CA ARG A 140 10.57 -11.89 -9.74
C ARG A 140 9.33 -12.69 -9.35
N ALA A 141 8.15 -12.07 -9.39
CA ALA A 141 6.86 -12.74 -9.29
C ALA A 141 6.19 -12.70 -10.67
N ASP A 142 5.71 -13.86 -11.14
CA ASP A 142 5.01 -14.00 -12.42
C ASP A 142 3.49 -13.85 -12.20
N ILE A 143 3.06 -12.60 -11.96
CA ILE A 143 1.69 -12.25 -11.53
C ILE A 143 1.14 -10.99 -12.20
#